data_AF-A0A8J7Q6N6-F1
#
_entry.id   AF-A0A8J7Q6N6-F1
#
_cell.length_a   1.000
_cell.length_b   1.000
_cell.length_c   1.000
_cell.angle_alpha   90.00
_cell.angle_beta   90.00
_cell.angle_gamma   90.00
#
_symmetry.space_group_name_H-M   'P 1'
#
loop_
_entity.id
_entity.type
_entity.pdbx_description
1 polymer ?
#
loop_
_entity_poly.entity_id
_entity_poly.type
_entity_poly.pdbx_seq_one_letter_code
_entity_poly.pdbx_strand_id
1 'polypeptide(L)'
;MIDHCMKCHADFRGHTTCPRCGGDLTSILESAQQQDNARNQAFAALAHGDLHAAQQAAERQKTSSLDPNASVFADYFRGQFER
;
A
#
# COMPACT_ATOMS: atom_id res chain seq x y z
N MET A 1 -4.13 -3.55 -6.86
CA MET A 1 -2.99 -4.43 -6.54
C MET A 1 -1.74 -3.65 -6.91
N ILE A 2 -0.66 -3.66 -6.13
CA ILE A 2 0.57 -3.03 -6.61
C ILE A 2 1.10 -4.00 -7.64
N ASP A 3 1.14 -3.55 -8.88
CA ASP A 3 1.49 -4.44 -9.97
C ASP A 3 2.84 -4.12 -10.60
N HIS A 4 3.54 -3.03 -10.24
CA HIS A 4 4.74 -2.59 -10.95
C HIS A 4 6.03 -2.58 -10.10
N CYS A 5 7.11 -3.12 -10.66
CA CYS A 5 8.42 -3.13 -10.00
C CYS A 5 9.06 -1.73 -9.97
N MET A 6 9.51 -1.26 -8.80
CA MET A 6 10.16 0.07 -8.64
C MET A 6 11.43 0.28 -9.51
N LYS A 7 12.10 -0.79 -9.92
CA LYS A 7 13.39 -0.72 -10.63
C LYS A 7 13.23 -0.66 -12.14
N CYS A 8 12.28 -1.41 -12.69
CA CYS A 8 12.13 -1.56 -14.15
C CYS A 8 10.70 -1.36 -14.65
N HIS A 9 9.78 -1.03 -13.73
CA HIS A 9 8.36 -0.77 -13.97
C HIS A 9 7.64 -1.90 -14.72
N ALA A 10 8.17 -3.12 -14.66
CA ALA A 10 7.52 -4.29 -15.21
C ALA A 10 6.39 -4.75 -14.29
N ASP A 11 5.31 -5.24 -14.89
CA ASP A 11 4.25 -5.92 -14.17
C ASP A 11 4.79 -7.15 -13.43
N PHE A 12 4.53 -7.25 -12.14
CA PHE A 12 4.89 -8.39 -11.30
C PHE A 12 3.69 -9.12 -10.72
N ARG A 13 2.45 -8.58 -10.82
CA ARG A 13 1.19 -9.28 -10.50
C ARG A 13 1.21 -10.09 -9.19
N GLY A 14 1.82 -9.55 -8.13
CA GLY A 14 1.91 -10.23 -6.83
C GLY A 14 3.07 -11.23 -6.65
N HIS A 15 3.98 -11.37 -7.61
CA HIS A 15 5.24 -12.09 -7.43
C HIS A 15 6.18 -11.36 -6.45
N THR A 16 6.84 -12.10 -5.57
CA THR A 16 7.85 -11.57 -4.63
C THR A 16 9.19 -11.23 -5.32
N THR A 17 9.35 -11.59 -6.59
CA THR A 17 10.53 -11.25 -7.40
C THR A 17 10.08 -10.74 -8.75
N CYS A 18 10.71 -9.66 -9.22
CA CYS A 18 10.38 -9.08 -10.52
C CYS A 18 10.81 -10.04 -11.65
N PRO A 19 9.89 -10.43 -12.55
CA PRO A 19 10.21 -11.37 -13.64
C PRO A 19 11.16 -10.77 -14.69
N ARG A 20 11.30 -9.44 -14.74
CA ARG A 20 12.15 -8.75 -15.73
C ARG A 20 13.56 -8.48 -15.22
N CYS A 21 13.70 -8.00 -13.98
CA CYS A 21 15.00 -7.55 -13.46
C CYS A 21 15.54 -8.37 -12.28
N GLY A 22 14.79 -9.40 -11.83
CA GLY A 22 15.17 -10.25 -10.71
C GLY A 22 15.24 -9.52 -9.35
N GLY A 23 14.66 -8.32 -9.26
CA GLY A 23 14.65 -7.55 -8.01
C GLY A 23 13.68 -8.15 -7.01
N ASP A 24 14.06 -8.16 -5.73
CA ASP A 24 13.17 -8.54 -4.63
C ASP A 24 12.09 -7.47 -4.43
N LEU A 25 10.85 -7.93 -4.31
CA LEU A 25 9.64 -7.12 -4.16
C LEU A 25 8.93 -7.39 -2.84
N THR A 26 9.47 -8.29 -2.00
CA THR A 26 8.87 -8.72 -0.73
C THR A 26 8.54 -7.52 0.17
N SER A 27 9.49 -6.61 0.34
CA SER A 27 9.32 -5.39 1.15
C SER A 27 8.22 -4.46 0.62
N ILE A 28 8.03 -4.38 -0.69
CA ILE A 28 6.93 -3.60 -1.29
C ILE A 28 5.59 -4.25 -0.96
N LEU A 29 5.49 -5.56 -1.13
CA LEU A 29 4.29 -6.34 -0.87
C LEU A 29 3.89 -6.28 0.61
N GLU A 30 4.86 -6.40 1.51
CA GLU A 30 4.66 -6.27 2.96
C GLU A 30 4.15 -4.88 3.34
N SER A 31 4.78 -3.83 2.80
CA SER A 31 4.34 -2.45 3.02
C SER A 31 2.92 -2.20 2.47
N ALA A 32 2.59 -2.76 1.29
CA ALA A 32 1.24 -2.67 0.72
C ALA A 32 0.19 -3.31 1.65
N GLN A 33 0.49 -4.50 2.16
CA GLN A 33 -0.38 -5.20 3.08
C GLN A 33 -0.57 -4.43 4.39
N GLN A 34 0.49 -3.81 4.91
CA GLN A 34 0.41 -2.98 6.11
C GLN A 34 -0.48 -1.75 5.91
N GLN A 35 -0.37 -1.09 4.75
CA GLN A 35 -1.22 0.06 4.42
C GLN A 35 -2.69 -0.33 4.26
N ASP A 36 -2.99 -1.45 3.59
CA ASP A 36 -4.35 -1.97 3.49
C ASP A 36 -4.95 -2.31 4.86
N ASN A 37 -4.14 -2.92 5.73
CA ASN A 37 -4.56 -3.24 7.09
C ASN A 37 -4.87 -1.96 7.90
N ALA A 38 -3.99 -0.95 7.84
CA ALA A 38 -4.20 0.33 8.52
C ALA A 38 -5.47 1.04 8.00
N ARG A 39 -5.71 1.00 6.68
CA ARG A 39 -6.93 1.53 6.08
C ARG A 39 -8.18 0.81 6.57
N ASN A 40 -8.16 -0.53 6.57
CA ASN A 40 -9.29 -1.33 7.04
C ASN A 40 -9.58 -1.08 8.53
N GLN A 41 -8.54 -0.88 9.35
CA GLN A 41 -8.68 -0.48 10.74
C GLN A 41 -9.30 0.91 10.88
N ALA A 42 -8.89 1.88 10.06
CA ALA A 42 -9.50 3.21 10.05
C ALA A 42 -10.99 3.15 9.71
N PHE A 43 -11.38 2.38 8.68
CA PHE A 43 -12.79 2.20 8.32
C PHE A 43 -13.59 1.49 9.41
N ALA A 44 -13.03 0.45 10.03
CA ALA A 44 -13.67 -0.23 11.15
C ALA A 44 -13.88 0.72 12.33
N ALA A 45 -12.86 1.50 12.71
CA ALA A 45 -12.94 2.48 13.77
C ALA A 45 -14.01 3.56 13.49
N LEU A 46 -14.08 4.06 12.24
CA LEU A 46 -15.14 4.98 11.81
C LEU A 46 -16.53 4.35 11.92
N ALA A 47 -16.69 3.09 11.51
CA ALA A 47 -17.96 2.37 11.62
C ALA A 47 -18.42 2.17 13.08
N HIS A 48 -17.47 2.08 14.01
CA HIS A 48 -17.73 2.00 15.45
C HIS A 48 -17.85 3.37 16.15
N GLY A 49 -17.69 4.48 15.41
CA GLY A 49 -17.73 5.84 15.97
C GLY A 49 -16.50 6.23 16.77
N ASP A 50 -15.43 5.43 16.76
CA ASP A 50 -14.17 5.72 17.43
C ASP A 50 -13.27 6.59 16.54
N LEU A 51 -13.50 7.90 16.61
CA LEU A 51 -12.76 8.89 15.82
C LEU A 51 -11.27 8.96 16.19
N HIS A 52 -10.91 8.64 17.43
CA HIS A 52 -9.52 8.67 17.87
C HIS A 52 -8.74 7.49 17.28
N ALA A 53 -9.29 6.28 17.33
CA ALA A 53 -8.71 5.11 16.68
C ALA A 53 -8.62 5.29 15.16
N ALA A 54 -9.63 5.91 14.54
CA ALA A 54 -9.64 6.22 13.11
C ALA A 54 -8.51 7.20 12.74
N GLN A 55 -8.31 8.26 13.51
CA GLN A 55 -7.22 9.22 13.30
C GLN A 55 -5.84 8.57 13.43
N GLN A 56 -5.62 7.75 14.46
CA GLN A 56 -4.35 7.04 14.65
C GLN A 56 -4.05 6.06 13.51
N ALA A 57 -5.07 5.39 12.97
CA ALA A 57 -4.91 4.50 11.83
C ALA A 57 -4.60 5.28 10.54
N ALA A 58 -5.24 6.44 10.34
CA ALA A 58 -4.97 7.33 9.21
C ALA A 58 -3.57 7.98 9.28
N GLU A 59 -3.08 8.33 10.47
CA GLU A 59 -1.72 8.85 10.67
C GLU A 59 -0.65 7.80 10.33
N ARG A 60 -0.87 6.53 10.70
CA ARG A 60 -0.01 5.41 10.28
C ARG A 60 0.05 5.24 8.76
N GLN A 61 -1.03 5.58 8.06
CA GLN A 61 -1.06 5.57 6.60
C GLN A 61 -0.24 6.74 6.00
N LYS A 62 -0.26 7.92 6.63
CA LYS A 62 0.51 9.10 6.19
C LYS A 62 2.02 8.94 6.39
N THR A 63 2.45 8.36 7.52
CA THR A 63 3.89 8.15 7.78
C THR A 63 4.49 7.10 6.84
N SER A 64 3.70 6.14 6.39
CA SER A 64 4.10 5.17 5.35
C SER A 64 4.17 5.78 3.94
N SER A 65 3.53 6.94 3.68
CA SER A 65 3.68 7.70 2.42
C SER A 65 4.98 8.53 2.32
N LEU A 66 5.83 8.54 3.37
CA LEU A 66 7.20 9.07 3.31
C LEU A 66 8.22 7.99 2.90
N ASP A 67 7.76 6.77 2.68
CA ASP A 67 8.58 5.69 2.16
C ASP A 67 9.02 6.02 0.72
N PRO A 68 10.27 5.76 0.31
CA PRO A 68 10.74 5.98 -1.07
C PRO A 68 9.90 5.23 -2.13
N ASN A 69 9.06 4.27 -1.73
CA ASN A 69 8.10 3.59 -2.58
C ASN A 69 6.73 4.28 -2.66
N ALA A 70 6.56 5.49 -2.11
CA ALA A 70 5.30 6.23 -2.07
C ALA A 70 4.65 6.44 -3.45
N SER A 71 5.44 6.58 -4.51
CA SER A 71 4.94 6.67 -5.89
C SER A 71 4.25 5.37 -6.34
N VAL A 72 4.81 4.22 -5.96
CA VAL A 72 4.26 2.89 -6.25
C VAL A 72 2.93 2.68 -5.50
N PHE A 73 2.83 3.20 -4.28
CA PHE A 73 1.58 3.18 -3.51
C PHE A 73 0.55 4.19 -4.03
N ALA A 74 0.96 5.35 -4.57
CA ALA A 74 0.01 6.32 -5.12
C ALA A 74 -0.80 5.73 -6.30
N ASP A 75 -0.16 4.97 -7.18
CA ASP A 75 -0.84 4.26 -8.28
C ASP A 75 -1.69 3.08 -7.77
N TYR A 76 -1.25 2.38 -6.72
CA TYR A 76 -2.06 1.37 -6.03
C TYR A 76 -3.41 1.91 -5.56
N PHE A 77 -3.37 3.08 -4.92
CA PHE A 77 -4.56 3.71 -4.37
C PHE A 77 -5.41 4.32 -5.46
N ARG A 78 -4.82 4.93 -6.50
CA ARG A 78 -5.58 5.49 -7.64
C ARG A 78 -6.44 4.43 -8.32
N GLY A 79 -5.92 3.22 -8.54
CA GLY A 79 -6.65 2.13 -9.17
C GLY A 79 -7.77 1.49 -8.33
N GLN A 80 -7.91 1.82 -7.03
CA GLN A 80 -9.01 1.33 -6.18
C GLN A 80 -10.24 2.24 -6.13
N PHE A 81 -10.14 3.50 -6.58
CA PHE A 81 -11.26 4.46 -6.59
C PHE A 81 -11.99 4.56 -7.93
N GLU A 82 -11.56 3.81 -8.95
CA GLU A 82 -12.19 3.76 -10.28
C GLU A 82 -13.10 2.52 -10.49
N ARG A 83 -13.68 1.96 -9.41
CA ARG A 83 -14.73 0.93 -9.50
C ARG A 83 -16.07 1.42 -9.00
#